data_AF-A0A1F7ZPT5-F1
#
_entry.id   AF-A0A1F7ZPT5-F1
#
_cell.length_a   1.000
_cell.length_b   1.000
_cell.length_c   1.000
_cell.angle_alpha   90.00
_cell.angle_beta   90.00
_cell.angle_gamma   90.00
#
_symmetry.space_group_name_H-M   'P 1'
#
loop_
_entity.id
_entity.type
_entity.pdbx_description
1 polymer ?
#
loop_
_entity_poly.entity_id
_entity_poly.type
_entity_poly.pdbx_seq_one_letter_code
_entity_poly.pdbx_strand_id
1 'polypeptide(L)'
;MADYLYELLTPHLASTNASPTPLSPENDTTTAQYLNRLPTLSLQALQETEPQSLAQSSHSNILSLQALSNRSHKTFISSADSLSALRNSIPQLSRDAQQLRDAIPKLDEEAVLFSSRYSRAAENASLEKRKKVMQLARNVDRLSDILELPTLLSTAVSSAAASSGAAGSSSSTTYSAALDVYAHIKRLQTLYPDSPLVRDVSAQAEDAMKDMTTHLITGLRAQNLRLAAAMRTVGWLRRVAPELENLRSDGGTGTGEGALGALFLICRLANLVATLEALDPLRELADQESHRRTQSTEKKPGSWSDGHQTEKFLKRYIEIFREQSFAIVSLYKNIFTPNQAESELAATGLRGIDARIKSTAPRPAQQEDPLQHLPPALATFPMHLVQLLTDTLRAYLPNVRDKSSRESLLTQVLYCAASLGRLGGDFGMILTEMNDMGDEDGEEMAYEWEEVTRKHRALAGRLEQLTGGNTASGSSKGTLRAASPVQGLGVA
;
A
#
# COMPACT_ATOMS: atom_id res chain seq x y z
N MET A 1 81.05 44.71 -83.16
CA MET A 1 80.94 44.28 -84.58
C MET A 1 79.70 43.42 -84.82
N ALA A 2 79.33 42.53 -83.89
CA ALA A 2 78.08 41.77 -83.95
C ALA A 2 76.81 42.64 -83.99
N ASP A 3 76.77 43.76 -83.25
CA ASP A 3 75.58 44.63 -83.20
C ASP A 3 75.29 45.31 -84.55
N TYR A 4 76.32 45.78 -85.26
CA TYR A 4 76.18 46.39 -86.59
C TYR A 4 75.75 45.37 -87.66
N LEU A 5 76.22 44.13 -87.57
CA LEU A 5 75.80 43.02 -88.45
C LEU A 5 74.36 42.59 -88.15
N TYR A 6 73.98 42.55 -86.87
CA TYR A 6 72.62 42.27 -86.43
C TYR A 6 71.65 43.33 -86.95
N GLU A 7 71.97 44.62 -86.80
CA GLU A 7 71.16 45.74 -87.30
C GLU A 7 70.99 45.70 -88.83
N LEU A 8 72.02 45.28 -89.58
CA LEU A 8 71.99 45.11 -91.04
C LEU A 8 71.14 43.89 -91.49
N LEU A 9 71.14 42.80 -90.72
CA LEU A 9 70.43 41.55 -91.04
C LEU A 9 68.98 41.53 -90.52
N THR A 10 68.66 42.36 -89.53
CA THR A 10 67.33 42.48 -88.89
C THR A 10 66.17 42.66 -89.91
N PRO A 11 66.27 43.49 -90.96
CA PRO A 11 65.20 43.65 -91.94
C PRO A 11 64.93 42.39 -92.79
N HIS A 12 65.94 41.55 -92.99
CA HIS A 12 65.86 40.35 -93.84
C HIS A 12 65.43 39.09 -93.06
N LEU A 13 65.56 39.10 -91.74
CA LEU A 13 65.13 38.00 -90.85
C LEU A 13 63.61 37.97 -90.64
N ALA A 14 62.92 39.10 -90.85
CA ALA A 14 61.46 39.20 -90.67
C ALA A 14 60.65 38.56 -91.83
N SER A 15 61.25 38.32 -93.00
CA SER A 15 60.52 37.91 -94.21
C SER A 15 60.30 36.41 -94.35
N THR A 16 60.88 35.56 -93.50
CA THR A 16 60.75 34.10 -93.61
C THR A 16 60.08 33.54 -92.35
N ASN A 17 58.76 33.40 -92.43
CA ASN A 17 57.88 32.57 -91.59
C ASN A 17 57.79 32.86 -90.07
N ALA A 18 56.64 33.45 -89.72
CA ALA A 18 55.89 33.40 -88.46
C ALA A 18 56.47 32.54 -87.30
N SER A 19 57.38 33.11 -86.51
CA SER A 19 57.59 32.82 -85.08
C SER A 19 58.37 33.99 -84.44
N PRO A 20 58.41 34.12 -83.09
CA PRO A 20 58.40 35.40 -82.40
C PRO A 20 59.68 36.23 -82.63
N THR A 21 59.49 37.56 -82.64
CA THR A 21 60.50 38.63 -82.66
C THR A 21 61.91 38.18 -82.23
N PRO A 22 62.95 38.37 -83.08
CA PRO A 22 64.31 38.03 -82.68
C PRO A 22 64.70 38.86 -81.45
N LEU A 23 65.00 38.17 -80.35
CA LEU A 23 65.43 38.77 -79.09
C LEU A 23 66.83 39.38 -79.28
N SER A 24 67.06 40.55 -78.68
CA SER A 24 68.31 41.30 -78.77
C SER A 24 69.53 40.46 -78.34
N PRO A 25 70.71 40.67 -78.93
CA PRO A 25 71.91 39.87 -78.68
C PRO A 25 72.44 39.92 -77.24
N GLU A 26 71.93 40.81 -76.38
CA GLU A 26 72.30 40.91 -74.97
C GLU A 26 71.68 39.80 -74.08
N ASN A 27 70.53 39.23 -74.48
CA ASN A 27 69.81 38.27 -73.64
C ASN A 27 70.08 36.80 -74.01
N ASP A 28 70.68 36.53 -75.17
CA ASP A 28 70.99 35.17 -75.59
C ASP A 28 72.44 35.04 -76.07
N THR A 29 73.25 34.39 -75.22
CA THR A 29 74.67 34.14 -75.44
C THR A 29 74.94 33.30 -76.69
N THR A 30 73.99 32.46 -77.10
CA THR A 30 74.17 31.57 -78.26
C THR A 30 74.02 32.35 -79.57
N THR A 31 73.04 33.25 -79.63
CA THR A 31 72.83 34.18 -80.74
C THR A 31 74.04 35.12 -80.91
N ALA A 32 74.57 35.67 -79.81
CA ALA A 32 75.76 36.52 -79.86
C ALA A 32 77.04 35.79 -80.34
N GLN A 33 77.22 34.52 -79.97
CA GLN A 33 78.36 33.70 -80.42
C GLN A 33 78.28 33.38 -81.92
N TYR A 34 77.07 33.10 -82.43
CA TYR A 34 76.86 32.83 -83.85
C TYR A 34 77.13 34.06 -84.71
N LEU A 35 76.63 35.24 -84.31
CA LEU A 35 76.86 36.49 -85.02
C LEU A 35 78.34 36.89 -85.10
N ASN A 36 79.12 36.56 -84.07
CA ASN A 36 80.58 36.76 -84.08
C ASN A 36 81.33 35.74 -84.96
N ARG A 37 80.74 34.58 -85.26
CA ARG A 37 81.33 33.55 -86.12
C ARG A 37 81.13 33.85 -87.61
N LEU A 38 80.00 34.46 -88.00
CA LEU A 38 79.71 34.86 -89.38
C LEU A 38 80.84 35.65 -90.09
N PRO A 39 81.45 36.69 -89.49
CA PRO A 39 82.53 37.45 -90.14
C PRO A 39 83.86 36.69 -90.25
N THR A 40 84.01 35.54 -89.60
CA THR A 40 85.24 34.72 -89.64
C THR A 40 85.24 33.68 -90.77
N LEU A 41 84.13 33.56 -91.51
CA LEU A 41 83.95 32.59 -92.59
C LEU A 41 84.19 33.25 -93.96
N SER A 42 84.72 32.49 -94.94
CA SER A 42 84.94 32.98 -96.30
C SER A 42 83.62 33.07 -97.08
N LEU A 43 83.54 33.97 -98.08
CA LEU A 43 82.32 34.20 -98.86
C LEU A 43 81.78 32.92 -99.55
N GLN A 44 82.68 32.06 -100.04
CA GLN A 44 82.33 30.75 -100.61
C GLN A 44 81.73 29.80 -99.56
N ALA A 45 82.29 29.77 -98.35
CA ALA A 45 81.75 28.95 -97.25
C ALA A 45 80.38 29.48 -96.77
N LEU A 46 80.19 30.80 -96.77
CA LEU A 46 78.92 31.41 -96.37
C LEU A 46 77.78 31.11 -97.36
N GLN A 47 78.08 30.99 -98.66
CA GLN A 47 77.08 30.73 -99.70
C GLN A 47 76.73 29.24 -99.84
N GLU A 48 77.70 28.33 -99.71
CA GLU A 48 77.47 26.91 -100.01
C GLU A 48 77.35 26.04 -98.76
N THR A 49 78.22 26.21 -97.75
CA THR A 49 78.33 25.26 -96.63
C THR A 49 77.57 25.68 -95.38
N GLU A 50 77.48 26.97 -95.09
CA GLU A 50 76.75 27.49 -93.93
C GLU A 50 75.23 27.23 -93.97
N PRO A 51 74.48 27.50 -95.07
CA PRO A 51 73.05 27.20 -95.11
C PRO A 51 72.77 25.69 -95.01
N GLN A 52 73.65 24.85 -95.56
CA GLN A 52 73.56 23.40 -95.41
C GLN A 52 73.83 22.96 -93.96
N SER A 53 74.83 23.56 -93.30
CA SER A 53 75.16 23.28 -91.89
C SER A 53 74.04 23.74 -90.94
N LEU A 54 73.46 24.91 -91.17
CA LEU A 54 72.29 25.40 -90.42
C LEU A 54 71.06 24.53 -90.64
N ALA A 55 70.76 24.15 -91.89
CA ALA A 55 69.66 23.25 -92.18
C ALA A 55 69.86 21.88 -91.50
N GLN A 56 71.09 21.35 -91.50
CA GLN A 56 71.43 20.10 -90.83
C GLN A 56 71.33 20.23 -89.30
N SER A 57 71.81 21.33 -88.71
CA SER A 57 71.73 21.59 -87.26
C SER A 57 70.28 21.79 -86.81
N SER A 58 69.48 22.56 -87.56
CA SER A 58 68.05 22.73 -87.34
C SER A 58 67.32 21.39 -87.42
N HIS A 59 67.56 20.61 -88.47
CA HIS A 59 66.96 19.28 -88.59
C HIS A 59 67.39 18.35 -87.45
N SER A 60 68.66 18.36 -87.05
CA SER A 60 69.17 17.61 -85.90
C SER A 60 68.53 18.04 -84.59
N ASN A 61 68.33 19.34 -84.37
CA ASN A 61 67.65 19.88 -83.19
C ASN A 61 66.16 19.57 -83.17
N ILE A 62 65.49 19.62 -84.32
CA ILE A 62 64.08 19.22 -84.43
C ILE A 62 63.95 17.73 -84.14
N LEU A 63 64.84 16.88 -84.67
CA LEU A 63 64.85 15.45 -84.37
C LEU A 63 65.17 15.18 -82.90
N SER A 64 66.11 15.91 -82.29
CA SER A 64 66.46 15.75 -80.89
C SER A 64 65.33 16.23 -79.96
N LEU A 65 64.65 17.32 -80.30
CA LEU A 65 63.45 17.81 -79.60
C LEU A 65 62.26 16.88 -79.79
N GLN A 66 62.06 16.33 -80.99
CA GLN A 66 61.01 15.35 -81.25
C GLN A 66 61.29 14.04 -80.50
N ALA A 67 62.54 13.59 -80.47
CA ALA A 67 62.96 12.41 -79.70
C ALA A 67 62.83 12.65 -78.19
N LEU A 68 63.20 13.83 -77.71
CA LEU A 68 63.06 14.22 -76.30
C LEU A 68 61.59 14.32 -75.91
N SER A 69 60.77 14.99 -76.74
CA SER A 69 59.33 15.09 -76.56
C SER A 69 58.70 13.70 -76.56
N ASN A 70 58.99 12.83 -77.53
CA ASN A 70 58.44 11.48 -77.54
C ASN A 70 58.88 10.67 -76.31
N ARG A 71 60.17 10.74 -75.94
CA ARG A 71 60.71 10.04 -74.76
C ARG A 71 60.14 10.55 -73.44
N SER A 72 59.87 11.85 -73.30
CA SER A 72 59.60 12.49 -72.01
C SER A 72 58.31 13.32 -71.95
N HIS A 73 57.42 13.23 -72.94
CA HIS A 73 56.14 13.96 -72.98
C HIS A 73 55.32 13.73 -71.71
N LYS A 74 55.29 12.49 -71.18
CA LYS A 74 54.58 12.18 -69.93
C LYS A 74 55.13 12.96 -68.74
N THR A 75 56.44 13.14 -68.66
CA THR A 75 57.08 13.92 -67.59
C THR A 75 56.77 15.40 -67.74
N PHE A 76 56.76 15.93 -68.97
CA PHE A 76 56.37 17.31 -69.23
C PHE A 76 54.89 17.57 -68.91
N ILE A 77 53.99 16.67 -69.30
CA ILE A 77 52.57 16.76 -68.98
C ILE A 77 52.38 16.68 -67.46
N SER A 78 52.97 15.70 -66.79
CA SER A 78 52.91 15.57 -65.33
C SER A 78 53.47 16.80 -64.60
N SER A 79 54.57 17.38 -65.10
CA SER A 79 55.14 18.61 -64.55
C SER A 79 54.21 19.81 -64.75
N ALA A 80 53.66 19.99 -65.95
CA ALA A 80 52.71 21.05 -66.26
C ALA A 80 51.42 20.91 -65.43
N ASP A 81 50.90 19.69 -65.31
CA ASP A 81 49.75 19.35 -64.47
C ASP A 81 50.06 19.65 -63.01
N SER A 82 51.23 19.26 -62.51
CA SER A 82 51.67 19.56 -61.13
C SER A 82 51.82 21.05 -60.88
N LEU A 83 52.31 21.83 -61.85
CA LEU A 83 52.44 23.28 -61.76
C LEU A 83 51.06 23.95 -61.77
N SER A 84 50.13 23.45 -62.58
CA SER A 84 48.75 23.94 -62.62
C SER A 84 47.99 23.60 -61.33
N ALA A 85 48.18 22.39 -60.79
CA ALA A 85 47.63 21.95 -59.52
C ALA A 85 48.21 22.78 -58.37
N LEU A 86 49.52 23.04 -58.37
CA LEU A 86 50.18 23.88 -57.38
C LEU A 86 49.69 25.33 -57.42
N ARG A 87 49.47 25.86 -58.64
CA ARG A 87 48.91 27.21 -58.84
C ARG A 87 47.53 27.36 -58.21
N ASN A 88 46.74 26.29 -58.14
CA ASN A 88 45.41 26.31 -57.54
C ASN A 88 45.41 25.91 -56.05
N SER A 89 46.27 24.98 -55.64
CA SER A 89 46.32 24.47 -54.27
C SER A 89 46.97 25.46 -53.29
N ILE A 90 47.93 26.29 -53.73
CA ILE A 90 48.54 27.32 -52.87
C ILE A 90 47.51 28.36 -52.40
N PRO A 91 46.70 28.97 -53.30
CA PRO A 91 45.62 29.87 -52.88
C PRO A 91 44.58 29.18 -51.98
N GLN A 92 44.22 27.94 -52.29
CA GLN A 92 43.27 27.17 -51.48
C GLN A 92 43.81 26.91 -50.07
N LEU A 93 45.05 26.43 -49.96
CA LEU A 93 45.73 26.22 -48.68
C LEU A 93 45.84 27.54 -47.90
N SER A 94 46.15 28.65 -48.58
CA SER A 94 46.19 29.96 -47.93
C SER A 94 44.83 30.39 -47.38
N ARG A 95 43.75 30.12 -48.12
CA ARG A 95 42.38 30.41 -47.68
C ARG A 95 42.00 29.53 -46.50
N ASP A 96 42.28 28.23 -46.57
CA ASP A 96 41.97 27.27 -45.51
C ASP A 96 42.78 27.60 -44.24
N ALA A 97 44.04 28.00 -44.38
CA ALA A 97 44.87 28.46 -43.28
C ALA A 97 44.35 29.76 -42.65
N GLN A 98 43.83 30.71 -43.44
CA GLN A 98 43.16 31.91 -42.93
C GLN A 98 41.87 31.56 -42.19
N GLN A 99 41.05 30.68 -42.74
CA GLN A 99 39.82 30.21 -42.08
C GLN A 99 40.13 29.51 -40.75
N LEU A 100 41.15 28.66 -40.71
CA LEU A 100 41.58 27.99 -39.49
C LEU A 100 42.09 29.00 -38.45
N ARG A 101 42.91 29.97 -38.88
CA ARG A 101 43.40 31.05 -38.03
C ARG A 101 42.28 31.87 -37.41
N ASP A 102 41.19 32.11 -38.15
CA ASP A 102 40.05 32.88 -37.66
C ASP A 102 39.08 32.04 -36.80
N ALA A 103 39.05 30.72 -37.00
CA ALA A 103 38.18 29.80 -36.25
C ALA A 103 38.76 29.39 -34.89
N ILE A 104 40.08 29.25 -34.78
CA ILE A 104 40.74 28.82 -33.53
C ILE A 104 40.42 29.75 -32.35
N PRO A 105 40.49 31.09 -32.46
CA PRO A 105 40.17 31.98 -31.35
C PRO A 105 38.72 31.87 -30.88
N LYS A 106 37.77 31.70 -31.81
CA LYS A 106 36.35 31.52 -31.48
C LYS A 106 36.11 30.22 -30.73
N LEU A 107 36.82 29.15 -31.12
CA LEU A 107 36.75 27.87 -30.41
C LEU A 107 37.36 27.98 -29.01
N ASP A 108 38.47 28.70 -28.87
CA ASP A 108 39.12 28.92 -27.57
C ASP A 108 38.24 29.76 -26.64
N GLU A 109 37.64 30.84 -27.14
CA GLU A 109 36.65 31.64 -26.41
C GLU A 109 35.47 30.79 -25.92
N GLU A 110 34.87 29.97 -26.80
CA GLU A 110 33.78 29.06 -26.41
C GLU A 110 34.24 27.97 -25.43
N ALA A 111 35.48 27.47 -25.55
CA ALA A 111 36.04 26.49 -24.62
C ALA A 111 36.29 27.09 -23.23
N VAL A 112 36.77 28.34 -23.15
CA VAL A 112 36.93 29.09 -21.90
C VAL A 112 35.57 29.43 -21.28
N LEU A 113 34.59 29.83 -22.10
CA LEU A 113 33.21 30.05 -21.66
C LEU A 113 32.59 28.77 -21.12
N PHE A 114 32.79 27.64 -21.80
CA PHE A 114 32.32 26.33 -21.33
C PHE A 114 33.01 25.93 -20.02
N SER A 115 34.33 26.06 -19.95
CA SER A 115 35.12 25.72 -18.75
C SER A 115 34.71 26.56 -17.54
N SER A 116 34.53 27.87 -17.72
CA SER A 116 34.06 28.76 -16.65
C SER A 116 32.61 28.49 -16.24
N ARG A 117 31.70 28.31 -17.21
CA ARG A 117 30.28 28.01 -16.96
C ARG A 117 29.99 26.61 -16.43
N TYR A 118 30.91 25.66 -16.56
CA TYR A 118 30.73 24.30 -16.03
C TYR A 118 31.83 23.88 -15.07
N SER A 119 32.62 24.85 -14.60
CA SER A 119 33.61 24.67 -13.54
C SER A 119 32.95 24.15 -12.27
N ARG A 120 33.62 23.19 -11.61
CA ARG A 120 33.21 22.64 -10.31
C ARG A 120 33.24 23.67 -9.18
N ALA A 121 33.99 24.77 -9.36
CA ALA A 121 34.11 25.84 -8.36
C ALA A 121 33.00 26.90 -8.47
N ALA A 122 32.32 26.99 -9.61
CA ALA A 122 31.21 27.92 -9.80
C ALA A 122 29.87 27.20 -9.54
N GLU A 123 29.02 27.77 -8.69
CA GLU A 123 27.67 27.26 -8.42
C GLU A 123 26.77 27.44 -9.65
N ASN A 124 26.80 26.43 -10.53
CA ASN A 124 26.00 26.42 -11.74
C ASN A 124 24.67 25.71 -11.47
N ALA A 125 23.58 26.47 -11.53
CA ALA A 125 22.22 25.93 -11.33
C ALA A 125 21.89 24.76 -12.27
N SER A 126 22.45 24.74 -13.48
CA SER A 126 22.29 23.65 -14.46
C SER A 126 23.02 22.36 -14.04
N LEU A 127 24.23 22.45 -13.49
CA LEU A 127 24.97 21.31 -12.94
C LEU A 127 24.32 20.79 -11.67
N GLU A 128 23.84 21.69 -10.81
CA GLU A 128 23.15 21.29 -9.59
C GLU A 128 21.81 20.60 -9.91
N LYS A 129 21.05 21.12 -10.89
CA LYS A 129 19.86 20.46 -11.42
C LYS A 129 20.20 19.09 -12.00
N ARG A 130 21.26 18.97 -12.80
CA ARG A 130 21.72 17.68 -13.35
C ARG A 130 22.13 16.71 -12.24
N LYS A 131 22.81 17.18 -11.19
CA LYS A 131 23.18 16.38 -10.02
C LYS A 131 21.94 15.88 -9.27
N LYS A 132 20.96 16.76 -9.03
CA LYS A 132 19.66 16.40 -8.41
C LYS A 132 18.90 15.38 -9.26
N VAL A 133 18.82 15.58 -10.58
CA VAL A 133 18.18 14.62 -11.51
C VAL A 133 18.93 13.29 -11.52
N MET A 134 20.26 13.29 -11.49
CA MET A 134 21.05 12.05 -11.46
C MET A 134 20.90 11.30 -10.12
N GLN A 135 20.77 12.03 -9.01
CA GLN A 135 20.43 11.43 -7.71
C GLN A 135 19.02 10.84 -7.71
N LEU A 136 18.04 11.53 -8.31
CA LEU A 136 16.68 11.02 -8.45
C LEU A 136 16.65 9.77 -9.33
N ALA A 137 17.30 9.80 -10.50
CA ALA A 137 17.35 8.67 -11.42
C ALA A 137 17.98 7.41 -10.80
N ARG A 138 18.95 7.57 -9.89
CA ARG A 138 19.57 6.46 -9.15
C ARG A 138 18.67 5.87 -8.06
N ASN A 139 17.71 6.64 -7.55
CA ASN A 139 16.82 6.23 -6.46
C ASN A 139 15.37 6.07 -6.92
N VAL A 140 15.10 6.14 -8.23
CA VAL A 140 13.73 6.13 -8.77
C VAL A 140 12.99 4.85 -8.41
N ASP A 141 13.66 3.70 -8.49
CA ASP A 141 13.06 2.40 -8.15
C ASP A 141 12.64 2.36 -6.67
N ARG A 142 13.50 2.84 -5.77
CA ARG A 142 13.20 2.91 -4.32
C ARG A 142 12.06 3.87 -4.01
N LEU A 143 11.97 5.00 -4.72
CA LEU A 143 10.86 5.93 -4.58
C LEU A 143 9.56 5.34 -5.14
N SER A 144 9.64 4.58 -6.24
CA SER A 144 8.49 3.85 -6.79
C SER A 144 7.96 2.84 -5.77
N ASP A 145 8.84 2.04 -5.17
CA ASP A 145 8.45 1.08 -4.13
C ASP A 145 7.73 1.77 -2.96
N ILE A 146 8.21 2.94 -2.51
CA ILE A 146 7.57 3.72 -1.44
C ILE A 146 6.19 4.24 -1.87
N LEU A 147 6.07 4.70 -3.11
CA LEU A 147 4.81 5.17 -3.70
C LEU A 147 3.80 4.04 -3.92
N GLU A 148 4.25 2.80 -4.08
CA GLU A 148 3.40 1.63 -4.23
C GLU A 148 2.85 1.09 -2.89
N LEU A 149 3.49 1.42 -1.75
CA LEU A 149 3.08 0.91 -0.44
C LEU A 149 1.60 1.18 -0.08
N PRO A 150 1.03 2.39 -0.28
CA PRO A 150 -0.38 2.64 0.01
C PRO A 150 -1.32 1.82 -0.87
N THR A 151 -0.99 1.67 -2.15
CA THR A 151 -1.78 0.87 -3.10
C THR A 151 -1.74 -0.61 -2.73
N LEU A 152 -0.58 -1.11 -2.33
CA LEU A 152 -0.41 -2.48 -1.84
C LEU A 152 -1.22 -2.70 -0.56
N LEU A 153 -1.21 -1.74 0.37
CA LEU A 153 -1.99 -1.78 1.59
C LEU A 153 -3.50 -1.82 1.29
N SER A 154 -4.00 -0.92 0.45
CA SER A 154 -5.41 -0.88 0.05
C SER A 154 -5.86 -2.18 -0.64
N THR A 155 -5.00 -2.75 -1.49
CA THR A 155 -5.26 -4.03 -2.17
C THR A 155 -5.30 -5.19 -1.18
N ALA A 156 -4.37 -5.25 -0.22
CA ALA A 156 -4.35 -6.26 0.82
C ALA A 156 -5.61 -6.18 1.70
N VAL A 157 -6.01 -4.98 2.10
CA VAL A 157 -7.23 -4.74 2.89
C VAL A 157 -8.49 -5.19 2.13
N SER A 158 -8.61 -4.81 0.85
CA SER A 158 -9.76 -5.16 0.02
C SER A 158 -9.84 -6.68 -0.25
N SER A 159 -8.70 -7.33 -0.50
CA SER A 159 -8.60 -8.78 -0.68
C SER A 159 -8.94 -9.56 0.61
N ALA A 160 -8.49 -9.04 1.76
CA ALA A 160 -8.83 -9.61 3.06
C ALA A 160 -10.34 -9.48 3.38
N ALA A 161 -10.96 -8.37 2.98
CA ALA A 161 -12.40 -8.17 3.12
C ALA A 161 -13.21 -9.14 2.24
N ALA A 162 -12.83 -9.32 0.97
CA ALA A 162 -13.50 -10.25 0.06
C ALA A 162 -13.43 -11.71 0.54
N SER A 163 -12.32 -12.10 1.18
CA SER A 163 -12.12 -13.45 1.70
C SER A 163 -12.75 -13.70 3.08
N SER A 164 -13.34 -12.67 3.72
CA SER A 164 -13.93 -12.78 5.07
C SER A 164 -15.19 -13.66 5.15
N GLY A 165 -15.88 -13.90 4.02
CA GLY A 165 -17.02 -14.82 3.93
C GLY A 165 -16.65 -16.29 3.79
N ALA A 166 -15.40 -16.61 3.42
CA ALA A 166 -14.89 -17.97 3.34
C ALA A 166 -14.15 -18.31 4.65
N ALA A 167 -14.62 -19.32 5.38
CA ALA A 167 -14.08 -19.74 6.68
C ALA A 167 -12.69 -20.42 6.57
N GLY A 168 -11.71 -19.74 5.97
CA GLY A 168 -10.35 -20.21 5.75
C GLY A 168 -9.29 -19.36 6.45
N SER A 169 -8.16 -20.00 6.78
CA SER A 169 -6.95 -19.40 7.38
C SER A 169 -6.39 -18.20 6.60
N SER A 170 -6.69 -18.12 5.30
CA SER A 170 -6.15 -17.16 4.32
C SER A 170 -6.48 -15.69 4.62
N SER A 171 -7.65 -15.40 5.20
CA SER A 171 -8.01 -14.01 5.59
C SER A 171 -7.14 -13.49 6.74
N SER A 172 -6.63 -14.41 7.58
CA SER A 172 -5.79 -14.07 8.72
C SER A 172 -4.42 -13.55 8.34
N THR A 173 -3.83 -14.14 7.30
CA THR A 173 -2.50 -13.79 6.81
C THR A 173 -2.51 -12.47 6.06
N THR A 174 -3.61 -12.16 5.36
CA THR A 174 -3.71 -10.92 4.57
C THR A 174 -3.87 -9.69 5.46
N TYR A 175 -4.71 -9.75 6.50
CA TYR A 175 -4.83 -8.66 7.47
C TYR A 175 -3.55 -8.46 8.30
N SER A 176 -2.81 -9.51 8.64
CA SER A 176 -1.52 -9.35 9.30
C SER A 176 -0.48 -8.70 8.39
N ALA A 177 -0.41 -9.11 7.12
CA ALA A 177 0.51 -8.50 6.15
C ALA A 177 0.20 -7.01 5.92
N ALA A 178 -1.09 -6.64 5.84
CA ALA A 178 -1.51 -5.24 5.76
C ALA A 178 -1.03 -4.43 6.98
N LEU A 179 -1.15 -4.98 8.19
CA LEU A 179 -0.66 -4.34 9.42
C LEU A 179 0.87 -4.18 9.43
N ASP A 180 1.61 -5.16 8.92
CA ASP A 180 3.07 -5.08 8.83
C ASP A 180 3.53 -3.99 7.84
N VAL A 181 2.84 -3.85 6.71
CA VAL A 181 3.07 -2.77 5.73
C VAL A 181 2.76 -1.41 6.34
N TYR A 182 1.64 -1.28 7.06
CA TYR A 182 1.30 -0.05 7.75
C TYR A 182 2.33 0.33 8.83
N ALA A 183 2.82 -0.65 9.59
CA ALA A 183 3.89 -0.44 10.57
C ALA A 183 5.20 0.03 9.90
N HIS A 184 5.51 -0.49 8.71
CA HIS A 184 6.64 -0.02 7.91
C HIS A 184 6.46 1.43 7.46
N ILE A 185 5.28 1.81 6.97
CA ILE A 185 4.97 3.21 6.58
C ILE A 185 5.07 4.16 7.78
N LYS A 186 4.57 3.75 8.95
CA LYS A 186 4.70 4.54 10.20
C LYS A 186 6.15 4.68 10.64
N ARG A 187 6.96 3.62 10.51
CA ARG A 187 8.41 3.72 10.75
C ARG A 187 9.07 4.68 9.76
N LEU A 188 8.69 4.66 8.49
CA LEU A 188 9.20 5.59 7.48
C LEU A 188 8.87 7.04 7.84
N GLN A 189 7.66 7.30 8.33
CA GLN A 189 7.24 8.62 8.84
C GLN A 189 8.11 9.09 10.01
N THR A 190 8.46 8.20 10.95
CA THR A 190 9.36 8.55 12.07
C THR A 190 10.80 8.82 11.65
N LEU A 191 11.27 8.16 10.58
CA LEU A 191 12.63 8.32 10.06
C LEU A 191 12.79 9.58 9.20
N TYR A 192 11.72 10.01 8.51
CA TYR A 192 11.74 11.13 7.57
C TYR A 192 10.57 12.10 7.79
N PRO A 193 10.51 12.80 8.95
CA PRO A 193 9.39 13.68 9.28
C PRO A 193 9.27 14.91 8.37
N ASP A 194 10.39 15.40 7.83
CA ASP A 194 10.43 16.61 6.99
C ASP A 194 10.02 16.36 5.53
N SER A 195 9.82 15.09 5.13
CA SER A 195 9.53 14.73 3.75
C SER A 195 8.02 14.84 3.45
N PRO A 196 7.59 15.73 2.53
CA PRO A 196 6.17 15.84 2.17
C PRO A 196 5.64 14.56 1.50
N LEU A 197 6.50 13.86 0.75
CA LEU A 197 6.16 12.59 0.09
C LEU A 197 5.76 11.52 1.11
N VAL A 198 6.55 11.36 2.17
CA VAL A 198 6.29 10.35 3.21
C VAL A 198 5.04 10.71 4.02
N ARG A 199 4.82 12.00 4.25
CA ARG A 199 3.59 12.50 4.88
C ARG A 199 2.35 12.17 4.05
N ASP A 200 2.40 12.37 2.74
CA ASP A 200 1.30 12.08 1.84
C ASP A 200 1.05 10.55 1.71
N VAL A 201 2.12 9.74 1.65
CA VAL A 201 2.05 8.26 1.71
C VAL A 201 1.43 7.79 3.03
N SER A 202 1.79 8.40 4.16
CA SER A 202 1.19 8.11 5.46
C SER A 202 -0.30 8.47 5.49
N ALA A 203 -0.70 9.60 4.92
CA ALA A 203 -2.11 10.01 4.88
C ALA A 203 -2.97 9.02 4.07
N GLN A 204 -2.48 8.61 2.89
CA GLN A 204 -3.17 7.57 2.09
C GLN A 204 -3.23 6.23 2.82
N ALA A 205 -2.17 5.87 3.54
CA ALA A 205 -2.17 4.65 4.34
C ALA A 205 -3.19 4.71 5.48
N GLU A 206 -3.33 5.86 6.16
CA GLU A 206 -4.35 6.07 7.19
C GLU A 206 -5.76 5.92 6.64
N ASP A 207 -6.04 6.43 5.44
CA ASP A 207 -7.32 6.24 4.78
C ASP A 207 -7.60 4.75 4.48
N ALA A 208 -6.61 4.01 3.96
CA ALA A 208 -6.74 2.56 3.78
C ALA A 208 -6.95 1.80 5.11
N MET A 209 -6.40 2.29 6.22
CA MET A 209 -6.64 1.72 7.55
C MET A 209 -8.05 2.03 8.09
N LYS A 210 -8.65 3.17 7.72
CA LYS A 210 -10.07 3.46 8.01
C LYS A 210 -10.98 2.50 7.24
N ASP A 211 -10.65 2.18 5.99
CA ASP A 211 -11.37 1.16 5.21
C ASP A 211 -11.24 -0.22 5.87
N MET A 212 -10.04 -0.59 6.31
CA MET A 212 -9.82 -1.83 7.08
C MET A 212 -10.66 -1.87 8.35
N THR A 213 -10.74 -0.76 9.09
CA THR A 213 -11.58 -0.65 10.29
C THR A 213 -13.05 -0.88 9.95
N THR A 214 -13.54 -0.29 8.87
CA THR A 214 -14.93 -0.46 8.39
C THR A 214 -15.22 -1.91 8.01
N HIS A 215 -14.29 -2.57 7.30
CA HIS A 215 -14.42 -4.00 6.96
C HIS A 215 -14.40 -4.90 8.19
N LEU A 216 -13.54 -4.62 9.18
CA LEU A 216 -13.51 -5.37 10.45
C LEU A 216 -14.80 -5.20 11.25
N ILE A 217 -15.33 -3.98 11.35
CA ILE A 217 -16.61 -3.68 11.99
C ILE A 217 -17.75 -4.42 11.28
N THR A 218 -17.74 -4.44 9.95
CA THR A 218 -18.74 -5.18 9.15
C THR A 218 -18.62 -6.68 9.39
N GLY A 219 -17.39 -7.22 9.48
CA GLY A 219 -17.15 -8.62 9.84
C GLY A 219 -17.63 -8.99 11.25
N LEU A 220 -17.58 -8.05 12.21
CA LEU A 220 -18.17 -8.24 13.54
C LEU A 220 -19.71 -8.27 13.51
N ARG A 221 -20.37 -7.76 12.47
CA ARG A 221 -21.83 -7.87 12.31
C ARG A 221 -22.27 -9.18 11.65
N ALA A 222 -21.34 -10.08 11.30
CA ALA A 222 -21.69 -11.35 10.68
C ALA A 222 -22.44 -12.29 11.65
N GLN A 223 -23.45 -12.99 11.11
CA GLN A 223 -24.36 -13.88 11.86
C GLN A 223 -23.64 -15.08 12.52
N ASN A 224 -22.64 -15.67 11.85
CA ASN A 224 -21.97 -16.89 12.29
C ASN A 224 -20.56 -16.66 12.85
N LEU A 225 -20.38 -15.70 13.76
CA LEU A 225 -19.03 -15.44 14.29
C LEU A 225 -18.60 -16.42 15.39
N ARG A 226 -17.56 -17.21 15.08
CA ARG A 226 -16.89 -18.08 16.06
C ARG A 226 -15.96 -17.28 16.98
N LEU A 227 -15.79 -17.75 18.22
CA LEU A 227 -14.92 -17.11 19.23
C LEU A 227 -13.51 -16.82 18.70
N ALA A 228 -12.84 -17.79 18.06
CA ALA A 228 -11.49 -17.60 17.53
C ALA A 228 -11.41 -16.55 16.40
N ALA A 229 -12.49 -16.36 15.64
CA ALA A 229 -12.55 -15.29 14.64
C ALA A 229 -12.85 -13.93 15.28
N ALA A 230 -13.68 -13.89 16.32
CA ALA A 230 -13.96 -12.71 17.13
C ALA A 230 -12.72 -12.19 17.86
N MET A 231 -11.94 -13.08 18.49
CA MET A 231 -10.71 -12.70 19.16
C MET A 231 -9.67 -12.12 18.19
N ARG A 232 -9.53 -12.71 16.99
CA ARG A 232 -8.61 -12.20 15.95
C ARG A 232 -9.05 -10.85 15.41
N THR A 233 -10.33 -10.69 15.07
CA THR A 233 -10.87 -9.43 14.54
C THR A 233 -10.77 -8.29 15.56
N VAL A 234 -11.09 -8.53 16.83
CA VAL A 234 -10.86 -7.56 17.91
C VAL A 234 -9.37 -7.31 18.13
N GLY A 235 -8.53 -8.34 18.03
CA GLY A 235 -7.07 -8.21 18.10
C GLY A 235 -6.47 -7.33 16.98
N TRP A 236 -6.98 -7.43 15.75
CA TRP A 236 -6.61 -6.52 14.66
C TRP A 236 -7.16 -5.13 14.89
N LEU A 237 -8.41 -4.99 15.32
CA LEU A 237 -9.03 -3.69 15.60
C LEU A 237 -8.25 -2.89 16.66
N ARG A 238 -7.74 -3.56 17.70
CA ARG A 238 -6.83 -2.96 18.70
C ARG A 238 -5.54 -2.40 18.10
N ARG A 239 -5.03 -3.01 17.02
CA ARG A 239 -3.79 -2.57 16.35
C ARG A 239 -4.05 -1.48 15.31
N VAL A 240 -5.18 -1.55 14.61
CA VAL A 240 -5.56 -0.57 13.58
C VAL A 240 -5.98 0.76 14.20
N ALA A 241 -6.76 0.71 15.28
CA ALA A 241 -7.39 1.86 15.89
C ALA A 241 -7.13 1.87 17.41
N PRO A 242 -5.88 2.11 17.85
CA PRO A 242 -5.56 2.24 19.27
C PRO A 242 -6.31 3.42 19.93
N GLU A 243 -6.67 4.43 19.14
CA GLU A 243 -7.49 5.56 19.59
C GLU A 243 -8.84 5.12 20.18
N LEU A 244 -9.47 4.08 19.61
CA LEU A 244 -10.74 3.55 20.12
C LEU A 244 -10.60 2.91 21.51
N GLU A 245 -9.40 2.44 21.86
CA GLU A 245 -9.12 1.97 23.22
C GLU A 245 -8.87 3.16 24.16
N ASN A 246 -8.15 4.18 23.67
CA ASN A 246 -7.71 5.33 24.45
C ASN A 246 -8.80 6.36 24.75
N LEU A 247 -9.89 6.40 23.99
CA LEU A 247 -11.02 7.35 24.20
C LEU A 247 -11.65 7.26 25.60
N ARG A 248 -11.40 6.19 26.37
CA ARG A 248 -11.87 6.03 27.76
C ARG A 248 -10.74 6.05 28.81
N SER A 249 -9.49 6.23 28.39
CA SER A 249 -8.30 6.13 29.25
C SER A 249 -7.92 7.45 29.95
N ASP A 250 -8.58 8.56 29.60
CA ASP A 250 -8.26 9.90 30.13
C ASP A 250 -8.80 10.15 31.55
N GLY A 251 -8.50 9.25 32.50
CA GLY A 251 -8.76 9.55 33.91
C GLY A 251 -8.87 8.41 34.91
N GLY A 252 -8.74 7.13 34.53
CA GLY A 252 -8.84 6.07 35.54
C GLY A 252 -8.42 4.70 35.03
N THR A 253 -7.64 3.99 35.83
CA THR A 253 -7.29 2.57 35.65
C THR A 253 -8.49 1.66 35.90
N GLY A 254 -9.62 1.91 35.23
CA GLY A 254 -10.79 1.04 35.22
C GLY A 254 -10.70 0.08 34.03
N THR A 255 -10.91 -1.22 34.30
CA THR A 255 -11.08 -2.37 33.39
C THR A 255 -10.78 -2.10 31.90
N GLY A 256 -9.79 -2.80 31.34
CA GLY A 256 -9.33 -2.72 29.92
C GLY A 256 -10.38 -3.09 28.87
N GLU A 257 -11.50 -2.38 28.92
CA GLU A 257 -12.78 -2.56 28.27
C GLU A 257 -13.09 -1.23 27.57
N GLY A 258 -12.12 -0.64 26.84
CA GLY A 258 -12.22 0.65 26.15
C GLY A 258 -13.44 0.76 25.22
N ALA A 259 -13.50 1.77 24.34
CA ALA A 259 -14.67 1.92 23.45
C ALA A 259 -14.87 0.70 22.52
N LEU A 260 -13.85 -0.15 22.36
CA LEU A 260 -13.93 -1.44 21.65
C LEU A 260 -14.94 -2.43 22.25
N GLY A 261 -15.10 -2.47 23.57
CA GLY A 261 -16.08 -3.35 24.22
C GLY A 261 -17.51 -2.93 23.84
N ALA A 262 -17.81 -1.63 23.99
CA ALA A 262 -19.09 -1.06 23.57
C ALA A 262 -19.34 -1.25 22.06
N LEU A 263 -18.32 -1.03 21.22
CA LEU A 263 -18.42 -1.21 19.77
C LEU A 263 -18.75 -2.67 19.40
N PHE A 264 -18.13 -3.65 20.07
CA PHE A 264 -18.46 -5.05 19.87
C PHE A 264 -19.92 -5.34 20.20
N LEU A 265 -20.40 -4.86 21.35
CA LEU A 265 -21.79 -5.05 21.77
C LEU A 265 -22.78 -4.39 20.81
N ILE A 266 -22.50 -3.18 20.32
CA ILE A 266 -23.33 -2.49 19.33
C ILE A 266 -23.35 -3.25 18.01
N CYS A 267 -22.20 -3.73 17.52
CA CYS A 267 -22.15 -4.53 16.29
C CYS A 267 -22.95 -5.84 16.42
N ARG A 268 -22.89 -6.46 17.60
CA ARG A 268 -23.64 -7.68 17.92
C ARG A 268 -25.13 -7.41 18.08
N LEU A 269 -25.51 -6.28 18.66
CA LEU A 269 -26.89 -5.83 18.74
C LEU A 269 -27.47 -5.60 17.35
N ALA A 270 -26.72 -4.93 16.47
CA ALA A 270 -27.15 -4.72 15.08
C ALA A 270 -27.38 -6.05 14.36
N ASN A 271 -26.53 -7.06 14.59
CA ASN A 271 -26.77 -8.40 14.07
C ASN A 271 -28.03 -9.05 14.67
N LEU A 272 -28.24 -8.93 15.98
CA LEU A 272 -29.45 -9.42 16.63
C LEU A 272 -30.70 -8.78 16.01
N VAL A 273 -30.73 -7.45 15.90
CA VAL A 273 -31.85 -6.71 15.28
C VAL A 273 -32.09 -7.18 13.85
N ALA A 274 -31.04 -7.28 13.01
CA ALA A 274 -31.17 -7.80 11.65
C ALA A 274 -31.72 -9.24 11.59
N THR A 275 -31.33 -10.10 12.55
CA THR A 275 -31.91 -11.45 12.65
C THR A 275 -33.36 -11.44 13.12
N LEU A 276 -33.77 -10.43 13.90
CA LEU A 276 -35.15 -10.25 14.35
C LEU A 276 -36.04 -9.64 13.26
N GLU A 277 -35.49 -8.74 12.43
CA GLU A 277 -36.14 -8.20 11.22
C GLU A 277 -36.43 -9.31 10.19
N ALA A 278 -35.62 -10.38 10.14
CA ALA A 278 -35.95 -11.54 9.32
C ALA A 278 -37.27 -12.24 9.72
N LEU A 279 -37.81 -11.96 10.92
CA LEU A 279 -39.13 -12.42 11.35
C LEU A 279 -40.26 -11.45 10.96
N ASP A 280 -39.98 -10.36 10.25
CA ASP A 280 -40.98 -9.36 9.85
C ASP A 280 -42.22 -9.98 9.16
N PRO A 281 -42.11 -11.00 8.29
CA PRO A 281 -43.30 -11.65 7.73
C PRO A 281 -44.22 -12.29 8.79
N LEU A 282 -43.64 -12.84 9.86
CA LEU A 282 -44.41 -13.39 10.99
C LEU A 282 -44.93 -12.28 11.90
N ARG A 283 -44.17 -11.19 12.02
CA ARG A 283 -44.55 -9.99 12.77
C ARG A 283 -45.76 -9.32 12.13
N GLU A 284 -45.77 -9.14 10.81
CA GLU A 284 -46.90 -8.56 10.07
C GLU A 284 -48.19 -9.36 10.28
N LEU A 285 -48.10 -10.69 10.33
CA LEU A 285 -49.24 -11.57 10.63
C LEU A 285 -49.73 -11.40 12.07
N ALA A 286 -48.82 -11.23 13.03
CA ALA A 286 -49.16 -10.93 14.42
C ALA A 286 -49.75 -9.51 14.55
N ASP A 287 -49.25 -8.54 13.80
CA ASP A 287 -49.76 -7.18 13.75
C ASP A 287 -51.18 -7.14 13.19
N GLN A 288 -51.48 -7.86 12.10
CA GLN A 288 -52.84 -7.97 11.58
C GLN A 288 -53.82 -8.53 12.62
N GLU A 289 -53.36 -9.45 13.46
CA GLU A 289 -54.13 -10.02 14.57
C GLU A 289 -54.31 -8.99 15.72
N SER A 290 -53.27 -8.23 16.07
CA SER A 290 -53.34 -7.10 17.03
C SER A 290 -54.33 -6.01 16.59
N HIS A 291 -54.29 -5.63 15.31
CA HIS A 291 -55.17 -4.61 14.73
C HIS A 291 -56.63 -5.10 14.69
N ARG A 292 -56.85 -6.37 14.35
CA ARG A 292 -58.18 -6.97 14.37
C ARG A 292 -58.78 -6.98 15.78
N ARG A 293 -57.96 -7.24 16.80
CA ARG A 293 -58.40 -7.19 18.20
C ARG A 293 -58.76 -5.78 18.65
N THR A 294 -57.93 -4.78 18.33
CA THR A 294 -58.18 -3.38 18.73
C THR A 294 -59.38 -2.76 18.00
N GLN A 295 -59.67 -3.19 16.77
CA GLN A 295 -60.85 -2.75 16.00
C GLN A 295 -62.14 -3.53 16.33
N SER A 296 -62.06 -4.82 16.69
CA SER A 296 -63.24 -5.61 17.11
C SER A 296 -63.55 -5.41 18.58
N THR A 297 -64.32 -4.37 18.91
CA THR A 297 -64.88 -4.15 20.25
C THR A 297 -66.12 -5.03 20.54
N GLU A 298 -66.62 -5.78 19.55
CA GLU A 298 -67.75 -6.71 19.76
C GLU A 298 -67.28 -8.16 19.91
N LYS A 299 -67.46 -8.69 21.13
CA LYS A 299 -67.26 -10.08 21.53
C LYS A 299 -68.17 -11.02 20.72
N LYS A 300 -67.66 -11.64 19.64
CA LYS A 300 -68.18 -12.92 19.14
C LYS A 300 -67.12 -14.01 19.33
N PRO A 301 -67.30 -14.92 20.31
CA PRO A 301 -66.37 -16.01 20.54
C PRO A 301 -66.66 -17.12 19.53
N GLY A 302 -65.64 -17.50 18.77
CA GLY A 302 -65.66 -18.72 17.96
C GLY A 302 -65.91 -18.47 16.48
N SER A 303 -64.82 -18.22 15.74
CA SER A 303 -64.75 -18.71 14.35
C SER A 303 -63.33 -18.70 13.75
N TRP A 304 -62.32 -18.07 14.36
CA TRP A 304 -60.97 -18.10 13.83
C TRP A 304 -59.95 -18.33 14.94
N SER A 305 -58.87 -19.04 14.63
CA SER A 305 -57.72 -19.36 15.48
C SER A 305 -57.02 -18.10 16.03
N ASP A 306 -57.66 -17.47 17.00
CA ASP A 306 -57.28 -16.20 17.61
C ASP A 306 -56.01 -16.40 18.46
N GLY A 307 -54.94 -15.69 18.11
CA GLY A 307 -53.64 -15.68 18.78
C GLY A 307 -52.62 -16.67 18.25
N HIS A 308 -52.95 -17.56 17.31
CA HIS A 308 -52.03 -18.64 16.90
C HIS A 308 -50.84 -18.16 16.06
N GLN A 309 -51.03 -17.12 15.24
CA GLN A 309 -49.93 -16.53 14.49
C GLN A 309 -49.03 -15.69 15.41
N THR A 310 -49.65 -14.94 16.32
CA THR A 310 -48.92 -14.24 17.38
C THR A 310 -48.10 -15.20 18.26
N GLU A 311 -48.64 -16.37 18.61
CA GLU A 311 -47.95 -17.42 19.34
C GLU A 311 -46.72 -17.95 18.58
N LYS A 312 -46.86 -18.24 17.28
CA LYS A 312 -45.74 -18.72 16.44
C LYS A 312 -44.63 -17.68 16.32
N PHE A 313 -45.00 -16.41 16.10
CA PHE A 313 -44.08 -15.29 16.10
C PHE A 313 -43.32 -15.21 17.43
N LEU A 314 -44.04 -15.21 18.56
CA LEU A 314 -43.45 -15.04 19.88
C LEU A 314 -42.54 -16.20 20.28
N LYS A 315 -42.94 -17.46 19.97
CA LYS A 315 -42.08 -18.64 20.18
C LYS A 315 -40.75 -18.51 19.43
N ARG A 316 -40.80 -18.13 18.14
CA ARG A 316 -39.60 -18.01 17.31
C ARG A 316 -38.74 -16.80 17.73
N TYR A 317 -39.39 -15.70 18.11
CA TYR A 317 -38.73 -14.51 18.63
C TYR A 317 -37.96 -14.83 19.92
N ILE A 318 -38.61 -15.45 20.91
CA ILE A 318 -37.98 -15.80 22.20
C ILE A 318 -36.83 -16.79 22.00
N GLU A 319 -36.98 -17.76 21.09
CA GLU A 319 -35.92 -18.73 20.76
C GLU A 319 -34.67 -18.02 20.21
N ILE A 320 -34.83 -17.20 19.17
CA ILE A 320 -33.72 -16.46 18.54
C ILE A 320 -33.11 -15.46 19.52
N PHE A 321 -33.96 -14.68 20.21
CA PHE A 321 -33.51 -13.71 21.20
C PHE A 321 -32.68 -14.37 22.30
N ARG A 322 -33.14 -15.50 22.85
CA ARG A 322 -32.42 -16.25 23.90
C ARG A 322 -31.08 -16.77 23.40
N GLU A 323 -31.05 -17.41 22.25
CA GLU A 323 -29.82 -17.97 21.69
C GLU A 323 -28.78 -16.88 21.40
N GLN A 324 -29.21 -15.82 20.72
CA GLN A 324 -28.33 -14.73 20.31
C GLN A 324 -27.88 -13.88 21.50
N SER A 325 -28.77 -13.51 22.45
CA SER A 325 -28.38 -12.75 23.65
C SER A 325 -27.36 -13.50 24.50
N PHE A 326 -27.55 -14.81 24.71
CA PHE A 326 -26.59 -15.66 25.42
C PHE A 326 -25.25 -15.72 24.68
N ALA A 327 -25.27 -15.94 23.36
CA ALA A 327 -24.05 -16.00 22.55
C ALA A 327 -23.27 -14.68 22.61
N ILE A 328 -23.94 -13.54 22.54
CA ILE A 328 -23.30 -12.21 22.57
C ILE A 328 -22.61 -11.96 23.91
N VAL A 329 -23.33 -12.14 25.02
CA VAL A 329 -22.79 -11.88 26.36
C VAL A 329 -21.69 -12.89 26.71
N SER A 330 -21.84 -14.15 26.31
CA SER A 330 -20.80 -15.17 26.49
C SER A 330 -19.55 -14.86 25.68
N LEU A 331 -19.67 -14.52 24.39
CA LEU A 331 -18.54 -14.11 23.55
C LEU A 331 -17.85 -12.88 24.12
N TYR A 332 -18.62 -11.90 24.58
CA TYR A 332 -18.09 -10.70 25.20
C TYR A 332 -17.19 -11.01 26.40
N LYS A 333 -17.71 -11.78 27.37
CA LYS A 333 -16.94 -12.18 28.55
C LYS A 333 -15.67 -12.95 28.17
N ASN A 334 -15.75 -13.84 27.19
CA ASN A 334 -14.56 -14.58 26.75
C ASN A 334 -13.49 -13.69 26.07
N ILE A 335 -13.86 -12.60 25.42
CA ILE A 335 -12.93 -11.73 24.66
C ILE A 335 -12.34 -10.61 25.53
N PHE A 336 -13.15 -10.04 26.42
CA PHE A 336 -12.79 -8.83 27.19
C PHE A 336 -12.55 -9.10 28.68
N THR A 337 -12.98 -10.24 29.21
CA THR A 337 -12.66 -10.68 30.58
C THR A 337 -11.88 -12.00 30.58
N PRO A 338 -10.66 -12.05 30.01
CA PRO A 338 -9.82 -13.23 30.14
C PRO A 338 -9.34 -13.32 31.60
N ASN A 339 -9.94 -14.24 32.37
CA ASN A 339 -9.48 -14.70 33.68
C ASN A 339 -9.25 -13.65 34.79
N GLN A 340 -10.32 -13.26 35.50
CA GLN A 340 -10.21 -12.96 36.95
C GLN A 340 -9.67 -14.17 37.75
N ALA A 341 -9.74 -15.39 37.21
CA ALA A 341 -9.27 -16.59 37.88
C ALA A 341 -7.73 -16.66 38.06
N GLU A 342 -6.93 -16.08 37.18
CA GLU A 342 -5.45 -16.13 37.32
C GLU A 342 -4.92 -15.07 38.30
N SER A 343 -5.63 -13.96 38.49
CA SER A 343 -5.19 -12.90 39.40
C SER A 343 -5.48 -13.20 40.88
N GLU A 344 -6.50 -14.01 41.20
CA GLU A 344 -6.79 -14.41 42.60
C GLU A 344 -5.92 -15.59 43.07
N LEU A 345 -5.54 -16.50 42.16
CA LEU A 345 -4.64 -17.63 42.46
C LEU A 345 -3.17 -17.22 42.53
N ALA A 346 -2.75 -16.19 41.78
CA ALA A 346 -1.38 -15.66 41.87
C ALA A 346 -1.14 -14.81 43.14
N ALA A 347 -2.20 -14.21 43.72
CA ALA A 347 -2.09 -13.40 44.93
C ALA A 347 -2.02 -14.22 46.24
N THR A 348 -2.34 -15.52 46.20
CA THR A 348 -2.40 -16.39 47.39
C THR A 348 -1.28 -17.45 47.44
N GLY A 349 -0.43 -17.54 46.42
CA GLY A 349 0.49 -18.67 46.23
C GLY A 349 2.00 -18.47 46.48
N LEU A 350 2.54 -17.26 46.66
CA LEU A 350 3.98 -17.07 46.94
C LEU A 350 4.23 -15.87 47.87
N ARG A 351 3.98 -16.06 49.18
CA ARG A 351 4.67 -15.29 50.23
C ARG A 351 5.95 -16.04 50.59
N GLY A 352 7.05 -15.67 49.94
CA GLY A 352 8.37 -16.16 50.28
C GLY A 352 9.44 -15.44 49.47
N ILE A 353 10.04 -14.42 50.10
CA ILE A 353 11.44 -13.97 49.93
C ILE A 353 11.96 -13.88 48.48
N ASP A 354 12.01 -12.66 47.91
CA ASP A 354 13.05 -12.16 46.97
C ASP A 354 12.58 -11.07 45.98
N ALA A 355 11.72 -10.14 46.42
CA ALA A 355 11.39 -8.93 45.65
C ALA A 355 11.59 -7.63 46.45
N ARG A 356 12.69 -7.52 47.22
CA ARG A 356 12.99 -6.36 48.07
C ARG A 356 13.84 -5.26 47.41
N ILE A 357 14.06 -5.27 46.10
CA ILE A 357 14.84 -4.20 45.45
C ILE A 357 14.15 -3.75 44.16
N LYS A 358 13.17 -2.84 44.31
CA LYS A 358 12.82 -1.71 43.42
C LYS A 358 11.31 -1.37 43.51
N SER A 359 10.87 -0.95 44.69
CA SER A 359 9.54 -0.33 44.88
C SER A 359 9.62 0.75 45.97
N THR A 360 10.35 1.82 45.70
CA THR A 360 10.28 3.07 46.47
C THR A 360 10.21 4.25 45.52
N ALA A 361 9.03 4.48 44.96
CA ALA A 361 8.58 5.79 44.49
C ALA A 361 7.15 6.00 45.03
N PRO A 362 6.87 7.07 45.78
CA PRO A 362 5.56 7.31 46.35
C PRO A 362 4.59 7.71 45.25
N ARG A 363 3.52 6.93 45.06
CA ARG A 363 2.40 7.25 44.17
C ARG A 363 1.53 8.30 44.87
N PRO A 364 1.24 9.47 44.27
CA PRO A 364 0.35 10.43 44.90
C PRO A 364 -1.05 9.83 44.98
N ALA A 365 -1.67 9.94 46.15
CA ALA A 365 -3.08 9.64 46.35
C ALA A 365 -3.89 10.69 45.57
N GLN A 366 -4.27 10.36 44.33
CA GLN A 366 -5.29 11.12 43.62
C GLN A 366 -6.66 10.60 44.04
N GLN A 367 -7.45 11.53 44.53
CA GLN A 367 -8.82 11.39 44.98
C GLN A 367 -9.68 10.96 43.78
N GLU A 368 -9.98 9.67 43.68
CA GLU A 368 -10.87 9.12 42.65
C GLU A 368 -12.31 9.61 42.93
N ASP A 369 -12.88 10.38 41.99
CA ASP A 369 -14.23 10.91 42.09
C ASP A 369 -15.24 9.82 41.68
N PRO A 370 -16.05 9.27 42.60
CA PRO A 370 -16.88 8.08 42.36
C PRO A 370 -18.07 8.33 41.40
N LEU A 371 -18.25 9.56 40.92
CA LEU A 371 -19.36 9.98 40.05
C LEU A 371 -19.00 10.04 38.56
N GLN A 372 -17.74 9.82 38.17
CA GLN A 372 -17.31 9.87 36.76
C GLN A 372 -17.29 8.52 36.03
N HIS A 373 -17.56 7.42 36.72
CA HIS A 373 -17.62 6.11 36.08
C HIS A 373 -19.01 5.87 35.48
N LEU A 374 -19.20 6.18 34.18
CA LEU A 374 -20.31 5.58 33.43
C LEU A 374 -20.22 4.05 33.59
N PRO A 375 -21.35 3.36 33.83
CA PRO A 375 -21.34 1.92 34.04
C PRO A 375 -20.63 1.19 32.87
N PRO A 376 -19.93 0.07 33.13
CA PRO A 376 -19.37 -0.77 32.08
C PRO A 376 -20.40 -1.04 31.00
N ALA A 377 -20.00 -1.03 29.73
CA ALA A 377 -20.93 -1.23 28.60
C ALA A 377 -21.71 -2.56 28.74
N LEU A 378 -21.09 -3.57 29.37
CA LEU A 378 -21.72 -4.82 29.71
C LEU A 378 -22.82 -4.71 30.79
N ALA A 379 -22.78 -3.73 31.69
CA ALA A 379 -23.79 -3.55 32.72
C ALA A 379 -25.10 -2.98 32.14
N THR A 380 -25.00 -2.11 31.14
CA THR A 380 -26.16 -1.50 30.46
C THR A 380 -26.76 -2.40 29.38
N PHE A 381 -25.95 -3.28 28.79
CA PHE A 381 -26.37 -4.05 27.62
C PHE A 381 -27.48 -5.09 27.90
N PRO A 382 -27.40 -5.94 28.95
CA PRO A 382 -28.51 -6.82 29.35
C PRO A 382 -29.78 -6.03 29.65
N MET A 383 -29.69 -4.86 30.29
CA MET A 383 -30.87 -4.03 30.58
C MET A 383 -31.58 -3.59 29.28
N HIS A 384 -30.81 -3.19 28.27
CA HIS A 384 -31.37 -2.85 26.96
C HIS A 384 -32.00 -4.05 26.24
N LEU A 385 -31.37 -5.23 26.32
CA LEU A 385 -31.95 -6.46 25.77
C LEU A 385 -33.28 -6.82 26.46
N VAL A 386 -33.33 -6.68 27.78
CA VAL A 386 -34.53 -6.94 28.59
C VAL A 386 -35.65 -5.98 28.22
N GLN A 387 -35.34 -4.71 28.01
CA GLN A 387 -36.32 -3.72 27.54
C GLN A 387 -36.88 -4.10 26.17
N LEU A 388 -36.05 -4.53 25.22
CA LEU A 388 -36.50 -4.97 23.89
C LEU A 388 -37.44 -6.18 23.95
N LEU A 389 -37.13 -7.18 24.79
CA LEU A 389 -37.99 -8.34 25.03
C LEU A 389 -39.29 -7.95 25.76
N THR A 390 -39.19 -7.06 26.73
CA THR A 390 -40.31 -6.53 27.52
C THR A 390 -41.32 -5.80 26.63
N ASP A 391 -40.85 -4.90 25.78
CA ASP A 391 -41.70 -4.10 24.90
C ASP A 391 -42.41 -4.99 23.87
N THR A 392 -41.72 -5.99 23.35
CA THR A 392 -42.31 -6.97 22.42
C THR A 392 -43.32 -7.89 23.10
N LEU A 393 -43.03 -8.41 24.30
CA LEU A 393 -44.00 -9.17 25.08
C LEU A 393 -45.24 -8.34 25.40
N ARG A 394 -45.09 -7.09 25.83
CA ARG A 394 -46.23 -6.20 26.12
C ARG A 394 -47.12 -5.96 24.91
N ALA A 395 -46.54 -5.84 23.71
CA ALA A 395 -47.29 -5.60 22.49
C ALA A 395 -48.10 -6.82 22.01
N TYR A 396 -47.55 -8.04 22.12
CA TYR A 396 -48.10 -9.22 21.46
C TYR A 396 -48.66 -10.29 22.41
N LEU A 397 -48.16 -10.40 23.64
CA LEU A 397 -48.61 -11.39 24.62
C LEU A 397 -50.13 -11.32 24.89
N PRO A 398 -50.75 -10.12 24.98
CA PRO A 398 -52.18 -10.03 25.21
C PRO A 398 -53.03 -10.75 24.14
N ASN A 399 -52.54 -10.91 22.90
CA ASN A 399 -53.33 -11.52 21.82
C ASN A 399 -53.47 -13.04 21.96
N VAL A 400 -52.65 -13.68 22.81
CA VAL A 400 -52.68 -15.12 23.03
C VAL A 400 -53.71 -15.45 24.10
N ARG A 401 -54.91 -15.86 23.67
CA ARG A 401 -56.02 -16.20 24.57
C ARG A 401 -55.93 -17.60 25.16
N ASP A 402 -55.27 -18.55 24.49
CA ASP A 402 -55.13 -19.90 25.00
C ASP A 402 -54.19 -19.94 26.21
N LYS A 403 -54.71 -20.45 27.33
CA LYS A 403 -53.98 -20.57 28.59
C LYS A 403 -52.77 -21.48 28.46
N SER A 404 -52.89 -22.60 27.73
CA SER A 404 -51.79 -23.55 27.58
C SER A 404 -50.62 -22.98 26.77
N SER A 405 -50.92 -22.26 25.67
CA SER A 405 -49.94 -21.53 24.88
C SER A 405 -49.29 -20.39 25.67
N ARG A 406 -50.04 -19.66 26.49
CA ARG A 406 -49.51 -18.57 27.34
C ARG A 406 -48.58 -19.10 28.42
N GLU A 407 -48.97 -20.16 29.15
CA GLU A 407 -48.09 -20.83 30.12
C GLU A 407 -46.79 -21.34 29.46
N SER A 408 -46.88 -21.88 28.25
CA SER A 408 -45.71 -22.33 27.47
C SER A 408 -44.77 -21.17 27.12
N LEU A 409 -45.29 -20.04 26.65
CA LEU A 409 -44.52 -18.83 26.32
C LEU A 409 -43.86 -18.24 27.57
N LEU A 410 -44.60 -18.09 28.67
CA LEU A 410 -44.06 -17.58 29.94
C LEU A 410 -42.94 -18.49 30.49
N THR A 411 -43.10 -19.81 30.34
CA THR A 411 -42.05 -20.78 30.67
C THR A 411 -40.80 -20.59 29.80
N GLN A 412 -40.95 -20.33 28.49
CA GLN A 412 -39.82 -20.03 27.59
C GLN A 412 -39.11 -18.73 27.97
N VAL A 413 -39.86 -17.70 28.36
CA VAL A 413 -39.29 -16.43 28.87
C VAL A 413 -38.51 -16.67 30.16
N LEU A 414 -38.99 -17.51 31.08
CA LEU A 414 -38.24 -17.89 32.28
C LEU A 414 -36.95 -18.65 31.96
N TYR A 415 -36.96 -19.54 30.97
CA TYR A 415 -35.73 -20.17 30.50
C TYR A 415 -34.76 -19.16 29.86
N CYS A 416 -35.28 -18.11 29.22
CA CYS A 416 -34.47 -17.00 28.72
C CYS A 416 -33.84 -16.20 29.88
N ALA A 417 -34.65 -15.79 30.86
CA ALA A 417 -34.21 -15.10 32.07
C ALA A 417 -33.15 -15.90 32.84
N ALA A 418 -33.37 -17.20 33.06
CA ALA A 418 -32.40 -18.07 33.69
C ALA A 418 -31.09 -18.19 32.89
N SER A 419 -31.16 -18.23 31.56
CA SER A 419 -29.97 -18.31 30.71
C SER A 419 -29.12 -17.03 30.74
N LEU A 420 -29.75 -15.85 30.77
CA LEU A 420 -29.05 -14.57 30.87
C LEU A 420 -28.63 -14.25 32.32
N GLY A 421 -29.39 -14.74 33.30
CA GLY A 421 -29.07 -14.65 34.73
C GLY A 421 -27.75 -15.34 35.10
N ARG A 422 -27.42 -16.48 34.45
CA ARG A 422 -26.09 -17.11 34.56
C ARG A 422 -24.95 -16.18 34.13
N LEU A 423 -25.25 -15.19 33.31
CA LEU A 423 -24.30 -14.20 32.81
C LEU A 423 -24.41 -12.86 33.54
N GLY A 424 -25.19 -12.77 34.62
CA GLY A 424 -25.29 -11.58 35.48
C GLY A 424 -26.38 -10.57 35.07
N GLY A 425 -27.31 -10.96 34.18
CA GLY A 425 -28.45 -10.14 33.79
C GLY A 425 -29.77 -10.87 34.04
N ASP A 426 -30.10 -11.13 35.31
CA ASP A 426 -31.39 -11.73 35.68
C ASP A 426 -32.49 -10.65 35.61
N PHE A 427 -33.54 -10.93 34.84
CA PHE A 427 -34.69 -10.04 34.65
C PHE A 427 -36.01 -10.73 34.97
N GLY A 428 -35.98 -11.90 35.63
CA GLY A 428 -37.19 -12.59 36.05
C GLY A 428 -38.09 -11.71 36.95
N MET A 429 -37.49 -10.79 37.72
CA MET A 429 -38.23 -9.84 38.56
C MET A 429 -38.85 -8.68 37.77
N ILE A 430 -38.17 -8.18 36.73
CA ILE A 430 -38.63 -7.05 35.91
C ILE A 430 -39.93 -7.41 35.17
N LEU A 431 -40.05 -8.66 34.73
CA LEU A 431 -41.26 -9.17 34.09
C LEU A 431 -42.46 -9.23 35.06
N THR A 432 -42.21 -9.40 36.37
CA THR A 432 -43.27 -9.37 37.39
C THR A 432 -43.83 -7.95 37.55
N GLU A 433 -42.99 -6.92 37.53
CA GLU A 433 -43.43 -5.51 37.63
C GLU A 433 -44.17 -5.02 36.37
N MET A 434 -43.81 -5.54 35.19
CA MET A 434 -44.52 -5.19 33.95
C MET A 434 -45.99 -5.59 33.94
N ASN A 435 -46.32 -6.63 34.69
CA ASN A 435 -47.63 -7.26 34.71
C ASN A 435 -48.61 -6.59 35.71
N ASP A 436 -48.12 -5.61 36.48
CA ASP A 436 -48.85 -4.90 37.53
C ASP A 436 -49.48 -3.58 37.02
N MET A 437 -49.43 -3.32 35.71
CA MET A 437 -49.94 -2.09 35.08
C MET A 437 -51.42 -2.23 34.68
N GLY A 438 -52.33 -2.33 35.66
CA GLY A 438 -53.58 -1.56 35.68
C GLY A 438 -54.87 -2.02 34.99
N ASP A 439 -54.96 -3.17 34.30
CA ASP A 439 -56.22 -3.67 33.71
C ASP A 439 -56.66 -5.02 34.32
N GLU A 440 -57.98 -5.34 34.34
CA GLU A 440 -58.53 -6.62 34.87
C GLU A 440 -57.89 -7.86 34.20
N ASP A 441 -57.52 -7.76 32.91
CA ASP A 441 -56.79 -8.82 32.18
C ASP A 441 -55.32 -8.97 32.65
N GLY A 442 -54.75 -7.94 33.28
CA GLY A 442 -53.42 -7.92 33.85
C GLY A 442 -53.32 -8.69 35.17
N GLU A 443 -54.35 -8.63 36.02
CA GLU A 443 -54.38 -9.38 37.29
C GLU A 443 -54.42 -10.90 37.06
N GLU A 444 -55.20 -11.38 36.08
CA GLU A 444 -55.25 -12.80 35.71
C GLU A 444 -53.88 -13.28 35.16
N MET A 445 -53.24 -12.45 34.33
CA MET A 445 -51.90 -12.74 33.80
C MET A 445 -50.83 -12.73 34.90
N ALA A 446 -50.97 -11.89 35.92
CA ALA A 446 -50.02 -11.80 37.04
C ALA A 446 -50.08 -13.07 37.88
N TYR A 447 -51.29 -13.55 38.15
CA TYR A 447 -51.51 -14.80 38.86
C TYR A 447 -50.95 -16.01 38.10
N GLU A 448 -51.14 -16.05 36.78
CA GLU A 448 -50.56 -17.10 35.93
C GLU A 448 -49.02 -17.04 35.89
N TRP A 449 -48.43 -15.85 35.81
CA TRP A 449 -46.99 -15.64 35.90
C TRP A 449 -46.43 -16.10 37.26
N GLU A 450 -47.09 -15.77 38.36
CA GLU A 450 -46.73 -16.24 39.70
C GLU A 450 -46.81 -17.77 39.83
N GLU A 451 -47.82 -18.39 39.22
CA GLU A 451 -47.97 -19.84 39.23
C GLU A 451 -46.86 -20.52 38.42
N VAL A 452 -46.56 -20.01 37.23
CA VAL A 452 -45.51 -20.54 36.35
C VAL A 452 -44.11 -20.31 36.96
N THR A 453 -43.84 -19.14 37.54
CA THR A 453 -42.57 -18.86 38.25
C THR A 453 -42.38 -19.76 39.46
N ARG A 454 -43.45 -20.01 40.26
CA ARG A 454 -43.43 -20.94 41.40
C ARG A 454 -43.16 -22.38 40.94
N LYS A 455 -43.84 -22.84 39.88
CA LYS A 455 -43.61 -24.15 39.25
C LYS A 455 -42.17 -24.27 38.73
N HIS A 456 -41.67 -23.26 38.04
CA HIS A 456 -40.31 -23.24 37.49
C HIS A 456 -39.24 -23.24 38.60
N ARG A 457 -39.41 -22.45 39.67
CA ARG A 457 -38.51 -22.43 40.84
C ARG A 457 -38.46 -23.78 41.54
N ALA A 458 -39.60 -24.45 41.70
CA ALA A 458 -39.67 -25.80 42.28
C ALA A 458 -38.95 -26.86 41.40
N LEU A 459 -39.11 -26.77 40.07
CA LEU A 459 -38.42 -27.65 39.13
C LEU A 459 -36.90 -27.41 39.09
N ALA A 460 -36.48 -26.15 39.11
CA ALA A 460 -35.07 -25.77 39.18
C ALA A 460 -34.42 -26.26 40.48
N GLY A 461 -35.06 -26.08 41.63
CA GLY A 461 -34.57 -26.58 42.92
C GLY A 461 -34.51 -28.12 42.99
N ARG A 462 -35.45 -28.82 42.35
CA ARG A 462 -35.41 -30.29 42.23
C ARG A 462 -34.28 -30.76 41.33
N LEU A 463 -34.00 -30.06 40.23
CA LEU A 463 -32.88 -30.35 39.34
C LEU A 463 -31.54 -30.11 40.04
N GLU A 464 -31.42 -29.02 40.82
CA GLU A 464 -30.23 -28.69 41.60
C GLU A 464 -29.94 -29.75 42.68
N GLN A 465 -30.98 -30.25 43.37
CA GLN A 465 -30.87 -31.37 44.30
C GLN A 465 -30.45 -32.69 43.62
N LEU A 466 -30.89 -32.93 42.39
CA LEU A 466 -30.49 -34.10 41.61
C LEU A 466 -29.04 -33.99 41.08
N THR A 467 -28.57 -32.80 40.75
CA THR A 467 -27.19 -32.58 40.27
C THR A 467 -26.17 -32.38 41.39
N GLY A 468 -26.58 -31.89 42.57
CA GLY A 468 -25.73 -31.70 43.75
C GLY A 468 -25.61 -32.94 44.66
N GLY A 469 -26.41 -33.98 44.41
CA GLY A 469 -26.52 -35.16 45.28
C GLY A 469 -25.37 -36.17 45.23
N ASN A 470 -24.29 -35.95 44.47
CA ASN A 470 -23.24 -36.96 44.28
C ASN A 470 -21.87 -36.65 44.94
N THR A 471 -21.81 -35.70 45.87
CA THR A 471 -20.57 -35.40 46.63
C THR A 471 -20.82 -35.24 48.13
N ALA A 472 -21.55 -36.17 48.77
CA ALA A 472 -21.56 -36.25 50.23
C ALA A 472 -22.15 -37.59 50.74
N SER A 473 -21.44 -38.71 50.58
CA SER A 473 -21.61 -39.83 51.50
C SER A 473 -20.36 -40.72 51.47
N GLY A 474 -19.54 -40.61 52.52
CA GLY A 474 -18.33 -41.41 52.65
C GLY A 474 -17.43 -40.97 53.79
N SER A 475 -17.89 -41.07 55.04
CA SER A 475 -16.96 -41.24 56.16
C SER A 475 -17.68 -41.72 57.42
N SER A 476 -17.46 -42.99 57.80
CA SER A 476 -17.03 -43.30 59.18
C SER A 476 -16.48 -44.73 59.28
N LYS A 477 -15.38 -44.84 60.05
CA LYS A 477 -14.69 -46.06 60.54
C LYS A 477 -13.83 -46.81 59.51
N GLY A 478 -12.56 -47.12 59.75
CA GLY A 478 -11.73 -46.96 60.93
C GLY A 478 -10.33 -47.52 60.63
N THR A 479 -9.32 -46.77 61.07
CA THR A 479 -7.99 -47.16 61.55
C THR A 479 -7.59 -48.65 61.46
N LEU A 480 -6.48 -48.98 60.76
CA LEU A 480 -5.19 -49.33 61.40
C LEU A 480 -4.09 -49.75 60.39
N ARG A 481 -2.88 -49.31 60.75
CA ARG A 481 -1.53 -49.61 60.26
C ARG A 481 -1.19 -51.11 60.37
N ALA A 482 -0.44 -51.68 59.42
CA ALA A 482 0.86 -52.35 59.64
C ALA A 482 1.34 -53.25 58.47
N ALA A 483 2.62 -53.03 58.12
CA ALA A 483 3.67 -54.00 57.78
C ALA A 483 3.56 -54.90 56.52
N SER A 484 4.53 -54.71 55.62
CA SER A 484 5.10 -55.78 54.78
C SER A 484 5.70 -56.90 55.64
N PRO A 485 5.90 -58.08 55.03
CA PRO A 485 7.28 -58.54 54.89
C PRO A 485 7.64 -59.09 53.51
N VAL A 486 8.94 -59.25 53.36
CA VAL A 486 9.76 -59.66 52.22
C VAL A 486 10.14 -61.15 52.34
N GLN A 487 10.51 -61.78 51.20
CA GLN A 487 11.23 -63.06 51.01
C GLN A 487 10.44 -64.36 51.28
N GLY A 488 10.57 -65.46 50.53
CA GLY A 488 11.46 -65.82 49.41
C GLY A 488 11.35 -67.34 49.12
N LEU A 489 12.03 -67.79 48.05
CA LEU A 489 12.27 -69.19 47.60
C LEU A 489 11.05 -69.98 47.09
N GLY A 490 11.11 -70.78 46.02
CA GLY A 490 12.19 -71.26 45.17
C GLY A 490 11.70 -72.53 44.45
N VAL A 491 11.99 -72.63 43.15
CA VAL A 491 12.25 -73.84 42.35
C VAL A 491 11.25 -75.01 42.41
N ALA A 492 10.53 -75.20 41.30
CA ALA A 492 10.64 -76.38 40.43
C ALA A 492 10.20 -76.00 39.01
#